data_AF-A0A6N0JXW1-F1
#
_entry.id   AF-A0A6N0JXW1-F1
#
_cell.length_a   1.000
_cell.length_b   1.000
_cell.length_c   1.000
_cell.angle_alpha   90.00
_cell.angle_beta   90.00
_cell.angle_gamma   90.00
#
_symmetry.space_group_name_H-M   'P 1'
#
loop_
_entity.id
_entity.type
_entity.pdbx_description
1 polymer ?
#
loop_
_entity_poly.entity_id
_entity_poly.type
_entity_poly.pdbx_seq_one_letter_code
_entity_poly.pdbx_strand_id
1 'polypeptide(L)'
;MAVNEWVFPRLEFARGINWVYLPAGVRLVSTLILGLPAAIGLLAGSWIAWFFYYFPDDFARSLAGGILDAVAPYLAYRWARYALHLRPDLGNLNAWRLVICAVVYALVNSAIHHAWFFFLGERDALSHSFVAMFAGDLAGSLVVLYTLKAAVAVLRRHLTGQRSRATAGRLSP
;
A
#
# COMPACT_ATOMS: atom_id res chain seq x y z
N MET A 1 -5.38 -9.54 -2.87
CA MET A 1 -4.96 -9.85 -4.27
C MET A 1 -6.15 -10.27 -5.11
N ALA A 2 -6.95 -11.26 -4.72
CA ALA A 2 -8.24 -11.58 -5.38
C ALA A 2 -9.19 -10.36 -5.56
N VAL A 3 -9.21 -9.44 -4.59
CA VAL A 3 -10.00 -8.20 -4.68
C VAL A 3 -9.52 -7.28 -5.81
N ASN A 4 -8.21 -7.23 -6.10
CA ASN A 4 -7.69 -6.39 -7.18
C ASN A 4 -8.14 -6.90 -8.54
N GLU A 5 -8.04 -8.21 -8.75
CA GLU A 5 -8.50 -8.87 -9.98
C GLU A 5 -10.03 -8.78 -10.15
N TRP A 6 -10.79 -8.84 -9.05
CA TRP A 6 -12.25 -8.68 -9.10
C TRP A 6 -12.69 -7.24 -9.43
N VAL A 7 -12.01 -6.23 -8.88
CA VAL A 7 -12.34 -4.81 -9.11
C VAL A 7 -11.77 -4.30 -10.45
N PHE A 8 -10.61 -4.82 -10.87
CA PHE A 8 -9.88 -4.36 -12.05
C PHE A 8 -9.45 -5.51 -13.00
N PRO A 9 -10.38 -6.32 -13.53
CA PRO A 9 -10.07 -7.53 -14.28
C PRO A 9 -9.34 -7.30 -15.62
N ARG A 10 -9.25 -6.05 -16.11
CA ARG A 10 -8.59 -5.69 -17.38
C ARG A 10 -7.29 -4.90 -17.23
N LEU A 11 -6.77 -4.79 -16.00
CA LEU A 11 -5.57 -3.99 -15.72
C LEU A 11 -4.36 -4.84 -15.32
N GLU A 12 -4.43 -6.16 -15.49
CA GLU A 12 -3.30 -7.06 -15.28
C GLU A 12 -2.31 -6.96 -16.44
N PHE A 13 -1.06 -6.60 -16.14
CA PHE A 13 0.04 -6.60 -17.11
C PHE A 13 0.79 -7.93 -17.07
N ALA A 14 1.04 -8.43 -15.87
CA ALA A 14 1.59 -9.76 -15.60
C ALA A 14 1.11 -10.21 -14.22
N ARG A 15 1.28 -11.50 -13.89
CA ARG A 15 0.85 -12.04 -12.59
C ARG A 15 1.53 -11.28 -11.44
N GLY A 16 0.74 -10.55 -10.66
CA GLY A 16 1.23 -9.68 -9.57
C GLY A 16 1.63 -8.26 -9.98
N ILE A 17 1.62 -7.90 -11.28
CA ILE A 17 1.87 -6.55 -11.81
C ILE A 17 0.59 -6.04 -12.48
N ASN A 18 -0.01 -5.01 -11.88
CA ASN A 18 -1.26 -4.42 -12.36
C ASN A 18 -1.09 -2.93 -12.57
N TRP A 19 -1.75 -2.36 -13.58
CA TRP A 19 -1.78 -0.91 -13.82
C TRP A 19 -2.50 -0.12 -12.73
N VAL A 20 -3.32 -0.79 -11.91
CA VAL A 20 -3.81 -0.30 -10.63
C VAL A 20 -3.71 -1.44 -9.62
N TYR A 21 -2.89 -1.27 -8.59
CA TYR A 21 -2.65 -2.30 -7.59
C TYR A 21 -3.04 -1.83 -6.19
N LEU A 22 -4.31 -2.01 -5.80
CA LEU A 22 -4.85 -1.58 -4.51
C LEU A 22 -4.10 -2.13 -3.29
N PRO A 23 -3.58 -3.38 -3.28
CA PRO A 23 -2.79 -3.88 -2.15
C PRO A 23 -1.59 -2.99 -1.82
N ALA A 24 -1.02 -2.30 -2.81
CA ALA A 24 0.09 -1.36 -2.60
C ALA A 24 -0.29 -0.25 -1.59
N GLY A 25 -1.46 0.36 -1.77
CA GLY A 25 -1.95 1.39 -0.88
C GLY A 25 -2.25 0.89 0.53
N VAL A 26 -2.80 -0.32 0.64
CA VAL A 26 -3.05 -0.94 1.96
C VAL A 26 -1.75 -1.18 2.70
N ARG A 27 -0.71 -1.68 2.00
CA ARG A 27 0.63 -1.90 2.57
C ARG A 27 1.24 -0.61 3.08
N LEU A 28 1.23 0.43 2.24
CA LEU A 28 1.74 1.76 2.58
C LEU A 28 1.03 2.34 3.82
N VAL A 29 -0.30 2.34 3.82
CA VAL A 29 -1.07 2.92 4.94
C VAL A 29 -0.81 2.13 6.22
N SER A 30 -0.81 0.81 6.14
CA SER A 30 -0.55 -0.06 7.29
C SER A 30 0.81 0.24 7.92
N THR A 31 1.88 0.35 7.12
CA THR A 31 3.22 0.64 7.64
C THR A 31 3.39 2.07 8.12
N LEU A 32 2.70 3.05 7.52
CA LEU A 32 2.69 4.42 8.03
C LEU A 32 2.05 4.50 9.42
N ILE A 33 0.94 3.78 9.65
CA ILE A 33 0.21 3.81 10.93
C ILE A 33 0.91 2.98 12.01
N LEU A 34 1.31 1.76 11.69
CA LEU A 34 1.77 0.78 12.68
C LEU A 34 3.28 0.50 12.63
N GLY A 35 4.01 0.99 11.62
CA GLY A 35 5.45 0.76 11.49
C GLY A 35 5.81 -0.71 11.37
N LEU A 36 6.70 -1.18 12.25
CA LEU A 36 7.24 -2.55 12.25
C LEU A 36 6.15 -3.63 12.49
N PRO A 37 5.23 -3.48 13.46
CA PRO A 37 4.09 -4.39 13.59
C PRO A 37 3.32 -4.64 12.29
N ALA A 38 3.05 -3.60 11.48
CA ALA A 38 2.43 -3.79 10.17
C ALA A 38 3.34 -4.56 9.21
N ALA A 39 4.64 -4.29 9.18
CA ALA A 39 5.57 -5.03 8.32
C ALA A 39 5.59 -6.54 8.66
N ILE A 40 5.53 -6.90 9.94
CA ILE A 40 5.45 -8.31 10.37
C ILE A 40 4.12 -8.95 9.93
N GLY A 41 3.00 -8.25 10.11
CA GLY A 41 1.70 -8.72 9.65
C GLY A 41 1.63 -8.87 8.13
N LEU A 42 2.22 -7.93 7.39
CA LEU A 42 2.35 -7.97 5.94
C LEU A 42 3.22 -9.14 5.49
N LEU A 43 4.31 -9.44 6.18
CA LEU A 43 5.17 -10.59 5.87
C LEU A 43 4.38 -11.89 5.99
N ALA A 44 3.70 -12.10 7.12
CA ALA A 44 2.89 -13.30 7.35
C ALA A 44 1.76 -13.42 6.31
N GLY A 45 1.00 -12.35 6.09
CA GLY A 45 -0.09 -12.33 5.10
C GLY A 45 0.41 -12.52 3.66
N SER A 46 1.57 -11.96 3.32
CA SER A 46 2.15 -12.11 1.98
C SER A 46 2.64 -13.54 1.78
N TRP A 47 3.33 -14.15 2.74
CA TRP A 47 3.72 -15.55 2.62
C TRP A 47 2.52 -16.48 2.44
N ILE A 48 1.40 -16.24 3.13
CA ILE A 48 0.17 -17.00 2.87
C ILE A 48 -0.23 -16.86 1.39
N ALA A 49 -0.23 -15.66 0.83
CA ALA A 49 -0.57 -15.47 -0.58
C ALA A 49 0.46 -16.11 -1.53
N TRP A 50 1.76 -15.97 -1.25
CA TRP A 50 2.81 -16.49 -2.11
C TRP A 50 2.83 -18.03 -2.14
N PHE A 51 2.86 -18.66 -0.97
CA PHE A 51 2.93 -20.12 -0.83
C PHE A 51 1.64 -20.85 -1.20
N PHE A 52 0.47 -20.22 -1.11
CA PHE A 52 -0.80 -20.92 -1.38
C PHE A 52 -1.51 -20.46 -2.65
N TYR A 53 -1.14 -19.31 -3.23
CA TYR A 53 -1.85 -18.76 -4.39
C TYR A 53 -0.95 -18.45 -5.58
N TYR A 54 0.18 -17.77 -5.39
CA TYR A 54 1.01 -17.35 -6.54
C TYR A 54 1.97 -18.42 -7.04
N PHE A 55 2.83 -18.92 -6.15
CA PHE A 55 3.92 -19.81 -6.52
C PHE A 55 4.04 -20.96 -5.50
N PRO A 56 3.00 -21.79 -5.35
CA PRO A 56 3.00 -22.88 -4.38
C PRO A 56 4.14 -23.88 -4.61
N ASP A 57 4.57 -24.04 -5.86
CA ASP A 57 5.61 -25.00 -6.25
C ASP A 57 7.03 -24.39 -6.29
N ASP A 58 7.19 -23.09 -6.02
CA ASP A 58 8.48 -22.40 -6.03
C ASP A 58 8.76 -21.76 -4.67
N PHE A 59 9.47 -22.51 -3.82
CA PHE A 59 9.81 -22.09 -2.47
C PHE A 59 10.66 -20.81 -2.45
N ALA A 60 11.66 -20.71 -3.33
CA ALA A 60 12.59 -19.58 -3.34
C ALA A 60 11.86 -18.29 -3.73
N ARG A 61 11.04 -18.35 -4.78
CA ARG A 61 10.23 -17.22 -5.24
C ARG A 61 9.16 -16.82 -4.22
N SER A 62 8.53 -17.79 -3.57
CA SER A 62 7.52 -17.53 -2.52
C SER A 62 8.12 -16.91 -1.26
N LEU A 63 9.26 -17.44 -0.81
CA LEU A 63 9.98 -16.89 0.34
C LEU A 63 10.41 -15.46 0.07
N ALA A 64 11.08 -15.23 -1.07
CA ALA A 64 11.55 -13.92 -1.48
C ALA A 64 10.38 -12.94 -1.64
N GLY A 65 9.35 -13.30 -2.43
CA GLY A 65 8.21 -12.43 -2.70
C GLY A 65 7.53 -11.91 -1.43
N GLY A 66 7.30 -12.77 -0.44
CA GLY A 66 6.73 -12.33 0.85
C GLY A 66 7.65 -11.39 1.65
N ILE A 67 8.97 -11.60 1.59
CA ILE A 67 9.95 -10.69 2.20
C ILE A 67 9.94 -9.33 1.49
N LEU A 68 10.00 -9.30 0.16
CA LEU A 68 10.03 -8.06 -0.62
C LEU A 68 8.74 -7.24 -0.38
N ASP A 69 7.59 -7.90 -0.32
CA ASP A 69 6.28 -7.31 -0.04
C ASP A 69 6.19 -6.59 1.31
N ALA A 70 6.95 -7.05 2.31
CA ALA A 70 7.01 -6.45 3.64
C ALA A 70 8.14 -5.42 3.79
N VAL A 71 9.30 -5.69 3.18
CA VAL A 71 10.49 -4.85 3.26
C VAL A 71 10.27 -3.52 2.54
N ALA A 72 9.70 -3.53 1.33
CA ALA A 72 9.51 -2.31 0.55
C ALA A 72 8.67 -1.23 1.27
N PRO A 73 7.46 -1.50 1.78
CA PRO A 73 6.67 -0.49 2.50
C PRO A 73 7.30 -0.12 3.85
N TYR A 74 8.08 -1.00 4.48
CA TYR A 74 8.80 -0.68 5.73
C TYR A 74 10.00 0.25 5.47
N LEU A 75 10.77 0.03 4.40
CA LEU A 75 11.86 0.91 4.00
C LEU A 75 11.34 2.30 3.62
N ALA A 76 10.25 2.37 2.85
CA ALA A 76 9.60 3.63 2.53
C ALA A 76 9.14 4.38 3.79
N TYR A 77 8.56 3.65 4.76
CA TYR A 77 8.23 4.20 6.08
C TYR A 77 9.48 4.75 6.79
N ARG A 78 10.56 3.95 6.91
CA ARG A 78 11.80 4.38 7.59
C ARG A 78 12.45 5.58 6.93
N TRP A 79 12.46 5.62 5.59
CA TRP A 79 12.90 6.77 4.83
C TRP A 79 12.04 7.99 5.14
N ALA A 80 10.71 7.86 5.12
CA ALA A 80 9.80 8.99 5.40
C ALA A 80 9.95 9.51 6.83
N ARG A 81 10.16 8.62 7.81
CA ARG A 81 10.49 8.98 9.20
C ARG A 81 11.73 9.86 9.28
N TYR A 82 12.77 9.49 8.52
CA TYR A 82 14.05 10.18 8.49
C TYR A 82 13.98 11.48 7.69
N ALA A 83 13.64 11.41 6.40
CA ALA A 83 13.71 12.51 5.45
C ALA A 83 12.57 13.53 5.61
N LEU A 84 11.38 13.09 6.02
CA LEU A 84 10.24 13.97 6.23
C LEU A 84 10.04 14.34 7.70
N HIS A 85 10.86 13.81 8.62
CA HIS A 85 10.70 13.99 10.06
C HIS A 85 9.26 13.66 10.52
N LEU A 86 8.66 12.60 9.97
CA LEU A 86 7.31 12.20 10.39
C LEU A 86 7.30 11.91 11.89
N ARG A 87 6.26 12.36 12.60
CA ARG A 87 6.07 12.10 14.03
C ARG A 87 5.36 10.76 14.27
N PRO A 88 5.59 10.06 15.40
CA PRO A 88 5.03 8.70 15.61
C PRO A 88 3.51 8.67 15.57
N ASP A 89 2.88 9.77 15.98
CA ASP A 89 1.43 10.01 15.93
C ASP A 89 0.93 10.46 14.55
N LEU A 90 1.82 10.56 13.55
CA LEU A 90 1.57 11.13 12.23
C LEU A 90 0.99 12.56 12.27
N GLY A 91 1.16 13.29 13.38
CA GLY A 91 0.52 14.59 13.58
C GLY A 91 0.99 15.68 12.59
N ASN A 92 2.14 15.49 11.94
CA ASN A 92 2.67 16.38 10.90
C ASN A 92 2.49 15.83 9.47
N LEU A 93 1.72 14.76 9.28
CA LEU A 93 1.42 14.19 7.98
C LEU A 93 0.37 15.06 7.27
N ASN A 94 0.75 15.70 6.17
CA ASN A 94 -0.15 16.47 5.31
C ASN A 94 -0.32 15.78 3.95
N ALA A 95 -1.24 16.28 3.13
CA ALA A 95 -1.54 15.68 1.83
C ALA A 95 -0.30 15.58 0.92
N TRP A 96 0.58 16.58 0.94
CA TRP A 96 1.81 16.57 0.13
C TRP A 96 2.81 15.50 0.60
N ARG A 97 3.05 15.40 1.92
CA ARG A 97 3.91 14.38 2.50
C ARG A 97 3.38 12.97 2.23
N LEU A 98 2.06 12.81 2.21
CA LEU A 98 1.41 11.54 1.89
C LEU A 98 1.64 11.12 0.42
N VAL A 99 1.56 12.06 -0.51
CA VAL A 99 1.90 11.82 -1.93
C VAL A 99 3.37 11.45 -2.08
N ILE A 100 4.28 12.14 -1.38
CA ILE A 100 5.71 11.78 -1.38
C ILE A 100 5.91 10.35 -0.87
N CYS A 101 5.25 9.97 0.23
CA CYS A 101 5.32 8.60 0.74
C CYS A 101 4.85 7.57 -0.31
N ALA A 102 3.77 7.86 -1.04
CA ALA A 102 3.27 6.98 -2.10
C ALA A 102 4.26 6.83 -3.27
N VAL A 103 4.87 7.93 -3.72
CA VAL A 103 5.88 7.91 -4.79
C VAL A 103 7.12 7.13 -4.36
N VAL A 104 7.64 7.40 -3.16
CA VAL A 104 8.82 6.70 -2.65
C VAL A 104 8.54 5.23 -2.44
N TYR A 105 7.38 4.88 -1.90
CA TYR A 105 6.99 3.49 -1.76
C TYR A 105 6.90 2.77 -3.10
N ALA A 106 6.19 3.33 -4.08
CA ALA A 106 6.08 2.73 -5.41
C ALA A 106 7.45 2.53 -6.06
N LEU A 107 8.35 3.51 -5.91
CA LEU A 107 9.72 3.44 -6.42
C LEU A 107 10.54 2.34 -5.74
N VAL A 108 10.54 2.30 -4.40
CA VAL A 108 11.26 1.29 -3.62
C VAL A 108 10.71 -0.11 -3.90
N ASN A 109 9.39 -0.25 -3.97
CA ASN A 109 8.73 -1.54 -4.25
C ASN A 109 9.13 -2.06 -5.63
N SER A 110 9.02 -1.23 -6.66
CA SER A 110 9.40 -1.60 -8.03
C SER A 110 10.90 -1.92 -8.12
N ALA A 111 11.76 -1.10 -7.52
CA ALA A 111 13.21 -1.31 -7.57
C ALA A 111 13.64 -2.63 -6.91
N ILE A 112 13.09 -2.97 -5.76
CA ILE A 112 13.44 -4.20 -5.04
C ILE A 112 12.98 -5.45 -5.80
N HIS A 113 11.76 -5.43 -6.35
CA HIS A 113 11.25 -6.56 -7.14
C HIS A 113 12.01 -6.73 -8.45
N HIS A 114 12.35 -5.65 -9.14
CA HIS A 114 13.14 -5.72 -10.36
C HIS A 114 14.60 -6.08 -10.13
N ALA A 115 15.18 -5.69 -9.00
CA ALA A 115 16.48 -6.21 -8.59
C ALA A 115 16.43 -7.73 -8.42
N TRP A 116 15.39 -8.26 -7.77
CA TRP A 116 15.17 -9.70 -7.64
C TRP A 116 15.00 -10.40 -8.99
N PHE A 117 14.17 -9.88 -9.90
CA PHE A 117 14.00 -10.42 -11.25
C PHE A 117 15.31 -10.44 -12.04
N PHE A 118 16.12 -9.38 -11.91
CA PHE A 118 17.44 -9.30 -12.54
C PHE A 118 18.37 -10.42 -12.06
N PHE A 119 18.38 -10.72 -10.76
CA PHE A 119 19.18 -11.81 -10.19
C PHE A 119 18.68 -13.21 -10.59
N LEU A 120 17.39 -13.37 -10.85
CA LEU A 120 16.82 -14.61 -11.40
C LEU A 120 17.07 -14.79 -12.90
N GLY A 121 17.64 -13.80 -13.58
CA GLY A 121 17.86 -13.84 -15.03
C GLY A 121 16.61 -13.53 -15.85
N GLU A 122 15.49 -13.14 -15.21
CA GLU A 122 14.25 -12.70 -15.85
C GLU A 122 14.43 -11.27 -16.41
N ARG A 123 15.18 -11.13 -17.51
CA ARG A 123 15.64 -9.82 -18.04
C ARG A 123 14.75 -9.23 -19.13
N ASP A 124 13.87 -10.05 -19.71
CA ASP A 124 13.00 -9.60 -20.79
C ASP A 124 12.01 -8.55 -20.28
N ALA A 125 11.92 -7.44 -21.00
CA ALA A 125 11.00 -6.33 -20.72
C ALA A 125 11.09 -5.73 -19.30
N LEU A 126 12.24 -5.84 -18.60
CA LEU A 126 12.43 -5.29 -17.25
C LEU A 126 12.06 -3.81 -17.14
N SER A 127 12.37 -3.00 -18.15
CA SER A 127 12.02 -1.57 -18.15
C SER A 127 10.51 -1.33 -18.22
N HIS A 128 9.81 -2.06 -19.09
CA HIS A 128 8.35 -1.95 -19.23
C HIS A 128 7.62 -2.47 -17.99
N SER A 129 8.04 -3.62 -17.44
CA SER A 129 7.44 -4.17 -16.23
C SER A 129 7.73 -3.30 -15.01
N PHE A 130 8.88 -2.61 -14.96
CA PHE A 130 9.19 -1.64 -13.90
C PHE A 130 8.23 -0.46 -13.94
N VAL A 131 8.02 0.12 -15.12
CA VAL A 131 7.10 1.24 -15.30
C VAL A 131 5.66 0.82 -14.95
N ALA A 132 5.23 -0.36 -15.39
CA ALA A 132 3.91 -0.88 -15.08
C ALA A 132 3.71 -1.08 -13.57
N MET A 133 4.70 -1.66 -12.88
CA MET A 133 4.66 -1.85 -11.43
C MET A 133 4.67 -0.53 -10.67
N PHE A 134 5.56 0.39 -11.04
CA PHE A 134 5.63 1.72 -10.44
C PHE A 134 4.32 2.50 -10.59
N ALA A 135 3.79 2.55 -11.81
CA ALA A 135 2.52 3.22 -12.10
C ALA A 135 1.36 2.55 -11.34
N GLY A 136 1.34 1.22 -11.32
CA GLY A 136 0.38 0.39 -10.61
C GLY A 136 0.32 0.65 -9.11
N ASP A 137 1.48 0.61 -8.47
CA ASP A 137 1.63 0.83 -7.05
C ASP A 137 1.32 2.27 -6.66
N LEU A 138 1.76 3.24 -7.48
CA LEU A 138 1.46 4.65 -7.25
C LEU A 138 -0.04 4.91 -7.38
N ALA A 139 -0.68 4.46 -8.46
CA ALA A 139 -2.10 4.62 -8.69
C ALA A 139 -2.92 3.93 -7.59
N GLY A 140 -2.60 2.68 -7.28
CA GLY A 140 -3.27 1.91 -6.23
C GLY A 140 -3.11 2.55 -4.85
N SER A 141 -1.92 3.09 -4.55
CA SER A 141 -1.68 3.84 -3.32
C SER A 141 -2.54 5.09 -3.25
N LEU A 142 -2.54 5.92 -4.29
CA LEU A 142 -3.33 7.14 -4.31
C LEU A 142 -4.83 6.84 -4.18
N VAL A 143 -5.35 5.83 -4.88
CA VAL A 143 -6.76 5.41 -4.75
C VAL A 143 -7.09 5.10 -3.29
N VAL A 144 -6.33 4.21 -2.63
CA VAL A 144 -6.59 3.85 -1.22
C VAL A 144 -6.52 5.07 -0.31
N LEU A 145 -5.53 5.95 -0.50
CA LEU A 145 -5.36 7.15 0.31
C LEU A 145 -6.55 8.12 0.19
N TYR A 146 -7.02 8.37 -1.03
CA TYR A 146 -8.17 9.25 -1.27
C TYR A 146 -9.47 8.61 -0.78
N THR A 147 -9.63 7.29 -0.91
CA THR A 147 -10.77 6.56 -0.35
C THR A 147 -10.82 6.68 1.17
N LEU A 148 -9.69 6.49 1.86
CA LEU A 148 -9.62 6.66 3.32
C LEU A 148 -9.91 8.10 3.74
N LYS A 149 -9.36 9.09 3.01
CA LYS A 149 -9.65 10.50 3.27
C LYS A 149 -11.14 10.80 3.13
N ALA A 150 -11.79 10.28 2.09
CA ALA A 150 -13.23 10.42 1.88
C ALA A 150 -14.03 9.76 3.02
N ALA A 151 -13.67 8.54 3.41
CA ALA A 151 -14.31 7.82 4.50
C ALA A 151 -14.24 8.59 5.83
N VAL A 152 -13.07 9.14 6.17
CA VAL A 152 -12.89 9.98 7.37
C VAL A 152 -13.72 11.26 7.29
N ALA A 153 -13.77 11.92 6.13
CA ALA A 153 -14.57 13.12 5.94
C ALA A 153 -16.07 12.86 6.13
N VAL A 154 -16.57 11.74 5.58
CA VAL A 154 -17.96 11.28 5.75
C VAL A 154 -18.24 10.97 7.21
N LEU A 155 -17.39 10.20 7.87
CA LEU A 155 -17.54 9.86 9.29
C LEU A 155 -17.58 11.12 10.18
N ARG A 156 -16.68 12.08 9.95
CA ARG A 156 -16.69 13.35 10.67
C ARG A 156 -18.00 14.12 10.49
N ARG A 157 -18.52 14.19 9.26
CA ARG A 157 -19.82 14.84 8.99
C ARG A 157 -20.96 14.16 9.76
N HIS A 158 -20.99 12.83 9.81
CA HIS A 158 -21.98 12.10 10.59
C HIS A 158 -21.87 12.36 12.09
N LEU A 159 -20.65 12.35 12.65
CA LEU A 159 -20.41 12.60 14.08
C LEU A 159 -20.75 14.03 14.48
N THR A 160 -20.39 15.03 13.66
CA THR A 160 -20.77 16.44 13.90
C THR A 160 -22.28 16.62 13.80
N GLY A 161 -22.93 16.02 12.79
CA GLY A 161 -24.38 16.05 12.64
C GLY A 161 -25.14 15.39 13.81
N GLN A 162 -24.61 14.32 14.38
CA GLN A 162 -25.16 13.68 15.58
C GLN A 162 -25.01 14.57 16.82
N ARG A 163 -23.85 15.20 17.02
CA ARG A 163 -23.60 16.14 18.12
C ARG A 163 -24.57 17.32 18.09
N SER A 164 -24.79 17.93 16.92
CA SER A 164 -25.71 19.06 16.75
C SER A 164 -27.18 18.69 17.02
N ARG A 165 -27.60 17.46 16.66
CA ARG A 165 -28.96 16.96 16.97
C ARG A 165 -29.14 16.66 18.45
N ALA A 166 -28.13 16.12 19.13
CA ALA A 166 -28.17 15.83 20.56
C ALA A 166 -28.21 17.10 21.44
N THR A 167 -27.54 18.18 21.03
CA THR A 167 -27.65 19.49 21.72
C THR A 167 -28.99 20.18 21.44
N ALA A 168 -29.54 20.07 20.23
CA ALA A 168 -30.84 20.65 19.90
C ALA A 168 -32.00 19.97 20.67
N GLY A 169 -31.98 18.64 20.84
CA GLY A 169 -32.99 17.90 21.60
C GLY A 169 -32.91 18.08 23.13
N ARG A 170 -31.83 18.65 23.67
CA ARG A 170 -31.74 19.04 25.10
C ARG A 170 -32.29 20.44 25.37
N LEU A 171 -32.60 21.22 24.34
CA LEU A 171 -33.09 22.60 24.42
C LEU A 171 -34.59 22.73 24.06
N SER A 172 -35.26 21.62 23.73
CA SER A 172 -36.71 21.58 23.57
C SER A 172 -37.39 21.37 24.94
N PRO A 173 -38.28 22.27 25.38
CA PRO A 173 -38.97 22.23 26.67
C PRO A 173 -39.99 21.10 26.80
#